data_AF-A0A0B1ZIR9-F1
#
_entry.id   AF-A0A0B1ZIR9-F1
#
_cell.length_a   1.000
_cell.length_b   1.000
_cell.length_c   1.000
_cell.angle_alpha   90.00
_cell.angle_beta   90.00
_cell.angle_gamma   90.00
#
_symmetry.space_group_name_H-M   'P 1'
#
loop_
_entity.id
_entity.type
_entity.pdbx_description
1 polymer ?
#
loop_
_entity_poly.entity_id
_entity_poly.type
_entity_poly.pdbx_seq_one_letter_code
_entity_poly.pdbx_strand_id
1 'polypeptide(L)'
;MSDTPSTIQNEDGAPKGFGWSDSAELHKCEDGGGLFHRFKTIRRGTMAELIHFVMDLPEEKRQDYAIQKDGDRTFKIGEIRSLYRRSDFPTGQV
;
A
#
# COMPACT_ATOMS: atom_id res chain seq x y z
N MET A 1 13.11 28.83 38.91
CA MET A 1 13.37 28.58 37.48
C MET A 1 13.89 27.17 37.38
N SER A 2 13.01 26.23 37.05
CA SER A 2 13.35 24.82 36.85
C SER A 2 13.06 24.51 35.39
N ASP A 3 14.12 24.55 34.59
CA ASP A 3 14.10 24.17 33.19
C ASP A 3 14.01 22.64 33.16
N THR A 4 12.78 22.14 33.15
CA THR A 4 12.51 20.72 32.90
C THR A 4 12.25 20.66 31.40
N PRO A 5 13.16 20.09 30.58
CA PRO A 5 12.91 19.98 29.16
C PRO A 5 11.71 19.05 28.99
N SER A 6 10.58 19.65 28.63
CA SER A 6 9.36 18.93 28.32
C SER A 6 9.65 18.06 27.10
N THR A 7 9.76 16.75 27.36
CA THR A 7 9.15 15.70 26.53
C THR A 7 9.17 16.01 25.04
N ILE A 8 10.25 15.62 24.36
CA ILE A 8 10.10 15.15 22.99
C ILE A 8 9.39 13.80 23.14
N GLN A 9 8.05 13.87 23.16
CA GLN A 9 7.24 12.74 22.76
C GLN A 9 7.60 12.53 21.29
N ASN A 10 8.58 11.66 21.05
CA ASN A 10 8.58 10.89 19.82
C ASN A 10 7.24 10.16 19.84
N GLU A 11 6.25 10.76 19.20
CA GLU A 11 5.08 10.07 18.72
C GLU A 11 5.47 9.15 17.55
N ASP A 12 6.51 8.33 17.76
CA ASP A 12 6.74 7.05 17.06
C ASP A 12 5.72 6.02 17.61
N GLY A 13 4.46 6.45 17.67
CA GLY A 13 3.34 5.77 18.30
C GLY A 13 2.28 5.35 17.28
N ALA A 14 2.61 5.32 15.99
CA ALA A 14 1.85 4.46 15.09
C ALA A 14 2.16 3.01 15.50
N PRO A 15 1.15 2.15 15.71
CA PRO A 15 1.39 0.76 16.14
C PRO A 15 2.38 0.10 15.18
N LYS A 16 3.14 -0.92 15.66
CA LYS A 16 3.95 -1.86 14.84
C LYS A 16 3.09 -2.63 13.82
N GLY A 17 2.32 -1.93 13.02
CA GLY A 17 1.48 -2.40 11.93
C GLY A 17 2.16 -2.06 10.61
N PHE A 18 1.67 -2.68 9.54
CA PHE A 18 2.27 -2.65 8.19
C PHE A 18 2.27 -1.26 7.50
N GLY A 19 2.01 -0.16 8.22
CA GLY A 19 1.91 1.18 7.62
C GLY A 19 0.76 1.27 6.63
N TRP A 20 -0.45 0.85 7.03
CA TRP A 20 -1.62 0.79 6.14
C TRP A 20 -2.02 2.14 5.55
N SER A 21 -1.74 3.23 6.27
CA SER A 21 -1.98 4.61 5.87
C SER A 21 -0.80 5.24 5.11
N ASP A 22 0.26 4.47 4.83
CA ASP A 22 1.42 4.99 4.12
C ASP A 22 1.09 5.22 2.65
N SER A 23 1.71 6.25 2.08
CA SER A 23 1.60 6.59 0.67
C SER A 23 2.08 5.45 -0.21
N ALA A 24 1.29 5.16 -1.24
CA ALA A 24 1.55 4.12 -2.20
C ALA A 24 1.01 4.51 -3.59
N GLU A 25 1.59 3.88 -4.60
CA GLU A 25 1.24 4.02 -5.99
C GLU A 25 0.75 2.68 -6.56
N LEU A 26 -0.35 2.71 -7.31
CA LEU A 26 -0.85 1.57 -8.07
C LEU A 26 -0.30 1.64 -9.49
N HIS A 27 0.38 0.58 -9.90
CA HIS A 27 0.87 0.42 -11.26
C HIS A 27 0.12 -0.69 -11.98
N LYS A 28 -0.15 -0.48 -13.26
CA LYS A 28 -0.62 -1.54 -14.15
C LYS A 28 0.56 -2.15 -14.90
N CYS A 29 0.80 -3.43 -14.69
CA CYS A 29 1.57 -4.30 -15.57
C CYS A 29 0.69 -4.58 -16.79
N GLU A 30 0.89 -3.84 -17.89
CA GLU A 30 0.18 -4.18 -19.12
C GLU A 30 0.75 -5.49 -19.68
N ASP A 31 -0.01 -6.57 -19.61
CA ASP A 31 0.37 -7.87 -20.18
C ASP A 31 0.18 -7.86 -21.71
N GLY A 32 1.01 -7.04 -22.37
CA GLY A 32 0.87 -6.68 -23.79
C GLY A 32 2.22 -6.51 -24.47
N GLY A 33 2.99 -7.59 -24.59
CA GLY A 33 3.96 -7.87 -25.66
C GLY A 33 4.96 -6.79 -26.12
N GLY A 34 5.99 -6.45 -25.33
CA GLY A 34 7.17 -5.77 -25.86
C GLY A 34 8.22 -5.42 -24.79
N LEU A 35 9.49 -5.42 -25.16
CA LEU A 35 10.68 -5.19 -24.31
C LEU A 35 10.69 -3.84 -23.53
N PHE A 36 9.65 -3.01 -23.67
CA PHE A 36 9.49 -1.68 -23.08
C PHE A 36 8.23 -1.59 -22.20
N HIS A 37 7.94 -2.60 -21.38
CA HIS A 37 6.85 -2.52 -20.41
C HIS A 37 7.16 -1.49 -19.33
N ARG A 38 6.65 -0.27 -19.54
CA ARG A 38 6.70 0.82 -18.58
C ARG A 38 5.56 0.64 -17.58
N PHE A 39 5.87 0.54 -16.29
CA PHE A 39 4.87 0.61 -15.23
C PHE A 39 4.15 1.97 -15.33
N LYS A 40 2.87 1.95 -15.73
CA LYS A 40 2.06 3.17 -15.70
C LYS A 40 1.43 3.29 -14.32
N THR A 41 1.78 4.34 -13.58
CA THR A 41 1.05 4.71 -12.36
C THR A 41 -0.38 5.10 -12.74
N ILE A 42 -1.34 4.34 -12.23
CA ILE A 42 -2.77 4.53 -12.50
C ILE A 42 -3.43 5.36 -11.39
N ARG A 43 -2.97 5.18 -10.15
CA ARG A 43 -3.54 5.83 -8.97
C ARG A 43 -2.48 5.99 -7.89
N ARG A 44 -2.63 7.01 -7.07
CA ARG A 44 -1.90 7.22 -5.81
C ARG A 44 -2.90 7.25 -4.67
N GLY A 45 -2.53 6.71 -3.52
CA GLY A 45 -3.38 6.65 -2.34
C GLY A 45 -2.65 5.97 -1.20
N THR A 46 -3.38 5.59 -0.15
CA THR A 46 -2.80 4.79 0.93
C THR A 46 -2.74 3.31 0.56
N MET A 47 -1.83 2.57 1.20
CA MET A 47 -1.70 1.12 1.00
C MET A 47 -3.04 0.39 1.17
N ALA A 48 -3.82 0.74 2.20
CA ALA A 48 -5.13 0.14 2.43
C ALA A 48 -6.14 0.41 1.29
N GLU A 49 -6.25 1.66 0.85
CA GLU A 49 -7.16 2.04 -0.24
C GLU A 49 -6.82 1.33 -1.55
N LEU A 50 -5.53 1.22 -1.86
CA LEU A 50 -5.09 0.54 -3.08
C LEU A 50 -5.30 -0.97 -3.01
N ILE A 51 -5.07 -1.60 -1.86
CA ILE A 51 -5.38 -3.02 -1.67
C ILE A 51 -6.88 -3.28 -1.86
N HIS A 52 -7.74 -2.47 -1.22
CA HIS A 52 -9.20 -2.58 -1.40
C HIS A 52 -9.59 -2.45 -2.87
N PHE A 53 -9.07 -1.43 -3.55
CA PHE A 53 -9.33 -1.24 -4.97
C PHE A 53 -8.94 -2.44 -5.82
N VAL A 54 -7.73 -3.01 -5.62
CA VAL A 54 -7.29 -4.19 -6.36
C VAL A 54 -8.15 -5.41 -6.06
N MET A 55 -8.59 -5.58 -4.82
CA MET A 55 -9.45 -6.70 -4.43
C MET A 55 -10.89 -6.58 -4.94
N ASP A 56 -11.36 -5.36 -5.21
CA ASP A 56 -12.68 -5.09 -5.83
C ASP A 56 -12.70 -5.38 -7.34
N LEU A 57 -11.55 -5.35 -8.01
CA LEU A 57 -11.45 -5.67 -9.44
C LEU A 57 -11.79 -7.15 -9.74
N PRO A 58 -12.15 -7.53 -10.98
CA PRO A 58 -12.26 -8.93 -11.40
C PRO A 58 -10.94 -9.67 -11.27
N GLU A 59 -10.95 -10.93 -10.82
CA GLU A 59 -9.74 -11.75 -10.57
C GLU A 59 -8.75 -11.76 -11.73
N GLU A 60 -9.27 -11.87 -12.96
CA GLU A 60 -8.49 -11.89 -14.21
C GLU A 60 -7.67 -10.61 -14.40
N LYS A 61 -8.14 -9.48 -13.89
CA LYS A 61 -7.47 -8.18 -14.00
C LYS A 61 -6.54 -7.91 -12.84
N ARG A 62 -6.75 -8.51 -11.66
CA ARG A 62 -5.96 -8.20 -10.45
C ARG A 62 -4.47 -8.51 -10.62
N GLN A 63 -4.15 -9.53 -11.42
CA GLN A 63 -2.76 -9.92 -11.73
C GLN A 63 -1.99 -8.87 -12.52
N ASP A 64 -2.71 -8.02 -13.26
CA ASP A 64 -2.14 -6.91 -14.03
C ASP A 64 -1.78 -5.72 -13.14
N TYR A 65 -2.01 -5.79 -11.83
CA TYR A 65 -1.76 -4.68 -10.92
C TYR A 65 -0.71 -5.01 -9.87
N ALA A 66 0.09 -3.99 -9.56
CA ALA A 66 1.09 -4.03 -8.50
C ALA A 66 1.04 -2.72 -7.71
N ILE A 67 1.22 -2.80 -6.40
CA ILE A 67 1.22 -1.63 -5.50
C ILE A 67 2.65 -1.37 -5.06
N GLN A 68 3.18 -0.19 -5.33
CA GLN A 68 4.46 0.26 -4.80
C GLN A 68 4.22 1.13 -3.58
N LYS A 69 4.70 0.70 -2.42
CA LYS A 69 4.68 1.51 -1.21
C LYS A 69 5.88 2.46 -1.23
N ASP A 70 5.66 3.74 -0.94
CA ASP A 70 6.72 4.76 -1.02
C ASP A 70 7.87 4.42 -0.05
N GLY A 71 9.10 4.43 -0.57
CA GLY A 71 10.30 4.07 0.19
C GLY A 71 10.50 2.57 0.44
N ASP A 72 9.59 1.72 -0.08
CA ASP A 72 9.56 0.28 0.14
C ASP A 72 9.60 -0.51 -1.18
N ARG A 73 9.25 -1.80 -1.10
CA ARG A 73 9.13 -2.69 -2.25
C ARG A 73 7.75 -2.59 -2.93
N THR A 74 7.70 -3.14 -4.13
CA THR A 74 6.45 -3.38 -4.87
C THR A 74 5.81 -4.71 -4.44
N PHE A 75 4.50 -4.68 -4.19
CA PHE A 75 3.67 -5.81 -3.84
C PHE A 75 2.83 -6.24 -5.04
N LYS A 76 2.93 -7.52 -5.41
CA LYS A 76 2.12 -8.13 -6.48
C LYS A 76 0.83 -8.76 -5.93
N ILE A 77 -0.08 -9.19 -6.80
CA ILE A 77 -1.38 -9.75 -6.41
C ILE A 77 -1.31 -10.86 -5.34
N GLY A 78 -0.31 -11.76 -5.38
CA GLY A 78 -0.17 -12.80 -4.37
C GLY A 78 0.07 -12.25 -2.96
N GLU A 79 0.88 -11.20 -2.86
CA GLU A 79 1.14 -10.50 -1.60
C GLU A 79 -0.04 -9.62 -1.20
N ILE A 80 -0.64 -8.89 -2.14
CA ILE A 80 -1.84 -8.06 -1.91
C ILE A 80 -2.97 -8.91 -1.31
N ARG A 81 -3.22 -10.11 -1.84
CA ARG A 81 -4.20 -11.06 -1.29
C ARG A 81 -3.84 -11.52 0.11
N SER A 82 -2.55 -11.73 0.38
CA SER A 82 -2.07 -12.15 1.70
C SER A 82 -2.24 -11.02 2.72
N LEU A 83 -1.96 -9.78 2.32
CA LEU A 83 -2.14 -8.58 3.13
C LEU A 83 -3.63 -8.31 3.43
N TYR A 84 -4.49 -8.43 2.43
CA TYR A 84 -5.94 -8.27 2.58
C TYR A 84 -6.56 -9.28 3.57
N ARG A 85 -5.98 -10.48 3.66
CA ARG A 85 -6.42 -11.52 4.60
C ARG A 85 -5.88 -11.36 6.01
N ARG A 86 -4.98 -10.40 6.27
CA ARG A 86 -4.46 -10.21 7.62
C ARG A 86 -5.56 -9.69 8.54
N SER A 87 -5.53 -10.14 9.78
CA SER A 87 -6.48 -9.71 10.82
C SER A 87 -6.33 -8.24 11.22
N ASP A 88 -5.19 -7.63 10.92
CA ASP A 88 -4.91 -6.21 11.18
C ASP A 88 -5.19 -5.30 9.97
N PHE A 89 -5.75 -5.83 8.88
CA PHE A 89 -6.08 -5.05 7.69
C PHE A 89 -7.33 -4.17 7.94
N PRO A 90 -7.27 -2.84 7.71
CA PRO A 90 -8.40 -1.96 7.91
C PRO A 90 -9.47 -2.18 6.83
N THR A 91 -10.51 -2.92 7.17
CA THR A 91 -11.64 -3.23 6.28
C THR A 91 -12.77 -2.21 6.31
N GLY A 92 -12.69 -1.17 7.16
CA GLY A 92 -13.87 -0.42 7.63
C GLY A 92 -13.87 1.10 7.51
N GLN A 93 -13.06 1.75 6.67
CA GLN A 93 -13.23 3.18 6.37
C GLN A 93 -13.13 3.45 4.88
N VAL A 94 -14.31 3.56 4.26
CA VAL A 94 -14.56 4.29 3.01
C VAL A 94 -15.47 5.47 3.31
#